data_AF-A0A6M1RJF9-F1
#
_entry.id   AF-A0A6M1RJF9-F1
#
_cell.length_a   1.000
_cell.length_b   1.000
_cell.length_c   1.000
_cell.angle_alpha   90.00
_cell.angle_beta   90.00
_cell.angle_gamma   90.00
#
_symmetry.space_group_name_H-M   'P 1'
#
loop_
_entity.id
_entity.type
_entity.pdbx_description
1 polymer ?
#
loop_
_entity_poly.entity_id
_entity_poly.type
_entity_poly.pdbx_seq_one_letter_code
_entity_poly.pdbx_strand_id
1 'polypeptide(L)'
;MKRIVLYTSKNCAHCQSAKQFFDSKKIAYRLCDVGTPRGRKEHASLGARGVPEVVDVMEQTNSHVEVLQALAGGQRRKLIVELPAVLIASASAPAARQSAFTKARDGLVNVLEVEVKMDLEQQGWEWQPAKKRPKRTKTVAAKASSRDRFKAATAAPASSGGKVMMNPSPQEAAEAILKLLEEKGLRR
;
A
#
# COMPACT_ATOMS: atom_id res chain seq x y z
N MET A 1 -23.82 -17.53 3.39
CA MET A 1 -22.94 -16.39 3.73
C MET A 1 -21.49 -16.79 3.50
N LYS A 2 -20.67 -15.95 2.86
CA LYS A 2 -19.24 -16.24 2.67
C LYS A 2 -18.53 -16.11 4.02
N ARG A 3 -17.94 -17.21 4.53
CA ARG A 3 -17.19 -17.21 5.79
C ARG A 3 -15.80 -16.63 5.52
N ILE A 4 -15.54 -15.41 6.02
CA ILE A 4 -14.22 -14.79 5.87
C ILE A 4 -13.35 -15.18 7.06
N VAL A 5 -12.15 -15.70 6.78
CA VAL A 5 -11.14 -16.03 7.78
C VAL A 5 -9.94 -15.13 7.56
N LEU A 6 -9.56 -14.38 8.59
CA LEU A 6 -8.37 -13.54 8.59
C LEU A 6 -7.25 -14.28 9.31
N TYR A 7 -6.25 -14.73 8.54
CA TYR A 7 -5.03 -15.32 9.08
C TYR A 7 -4.09 -14.21 9.57
N THR A 8 -3.68 -14.29 10.83
CA THR A 8 -2.91 -13.23 11.48
C THR A 8 -1.72 -13.82 12.23
N SER A 9 -0.71 -13.00 12.48
CA SER A 9 0.38 -13.32 13.41
C SER A 9 0.51 -12.20 14.45
N LYS A 10 1.09 -12.52 15.61
CA LYS A 10 1.15 -11.61 16.78
C LYS A 10 1.76 -10.24 16.48
N ASN A 11 2.79 -10.17 15.64
CA ASN A 11 3.58 -8.94 15.42
C ASN A 11 3.45 -8.38 13.99
N CYS A 12 2.30 -8.57 13.35
CA CYS A 12 2.07 -8.17 11.97
C CYS A 12 1.26 -6.87 11.87
N ALA A 13 1.89 -5.78 11.46
CA ALA A 13 1.24 -4.48 11.28
C ALA A 13 0.09 -4.54 10.24
N HIS A 14 0.30 -5.24 9.12
CA HIS A 14 -0.73 -5.44 8.11
C HIS A 14 -1.96 -6.18 8.64
N CYS A 15 -1.75 -7.11 9.58
CA CYS A 15 -2.82 -7.87 10.21
C CYS A 15 -3.68 -6.97 11.10
N GLN A 16 -3.07 -5.96 11.74
CA GLN A 16 -3.79 -4.94 12.52
C GLN A 16 -4.58 -4.01 11.59
N SER A 17 -3.97 -3.51 10.53
CA SER A 17 -4.65 -2.67 9.53
C SER A 17 -5.84 -3.40 8.88
N ALA A 18 -5.68 -4.70 8.58
CA ALA A 18 -6.77 -5.52 8.04
C ALA A 18 -7.93 -5.64 9.03
N LYS A 19 -7.67 -5.92 10.32
CA LYS A 19 -8.74 -5.95 11.34
C LYS A 19 -9.50 -4.63 11.39
N GLN A 20 -8.78 -3.51 11.50
CA GLN A 20 -9.37 -2.17 11.54
C GLN A 20 -10.26 -1.89 10.32
N PHE A 21 -9.83 -2.30 9.13
CA PHE A 21 -10.62 -2.16 7.92
C PHE A 21 -11.93 -2.95 7.99
N PHE A 22 -11.85 -4.24 8.33
CA PHE A 22 -13.02 -5.11 8.42
C PHE A 22 -14.01 -4.64 9.48
N ASP A 23 -13.52 -4.21 10.63
CA ASP A 23 -14.32 -3.65 11.73
C ASP A 23 -15.01 -2.36 11.25
N SER A 24 -14.29 -1.46 10.57
CA SER A 24 -14.86 -0.20 10.04
C SER A 24 -15.98 -0.42 9.02
N LYS A 25 -15.91 -1.53 8.28
CA LYS A 25 -16.90 -1.93 7.27
C LYS A 25 -17.99 -2.85 7.83
N LYS A 26 -17.94 -3.19 9.13
CA LYS A 26 -18.86 -4.13 9.79
C LYS A 26 -18.95 -5.48 9.06
N ILE A 27 -17.84 -5.94 8.49
CA ILE A 27 -17.76 -7.23 7.80
C ILE A 27 -17.51 -8.30 8.85
N ALA A 28 -18.31 -9.37 8.88
CA ALA A 28 -18.08 -10.49 9.80
C ALA A 28 -16.90 -11.36 9.35
N TYR A 29 -15.94 -11.62 10.24
CA TYR A 29 -14.78 -12.48 9.98
C TYR A 29 -14.36 -13.29 11.22
N ARG A 30 -13.64 -14.39 11.01
CA ARG A 30 -12.99 -15.18 12.05
C ARG A 30 -11.48 -14.95 12.03
N LEU A 31 -10.86 -14.80 13.20
CA LEU A 31 -9.41 -14.74 13.32
C LEU A 31 -8.79 -16.15 13.43
N CYS A 32 -7.69 -16.35 12.71
CA CYS A 32 -6.85 -17.55 12.83
C CYS A 32 -5.40 -17.12 13.05
N ASP A 33 -4.84 -17.40 14.24
CA ASP A 33 -3.44 -17.07 14.55
C ASP A 33 -2.50 -18.15 14.04
N VAL A 34 -1.74 -17.85 12.98
CA VAL A 34 -0.75 -18.76 12.39
C VAL A 34 0.50 -18.95 13.26
N GLY A 35 0.61 -18.25 14.39
CA GLY A 35 1.61 -18.58 15.41
C GLY A 35 1.29 -19.87 16.18
N THR A 36 -0.01 -20.19 16.34
CA THR A 36 -0.47 -21.37 17.08
C THR A 36 -0.34 -22.66 16.26
N PRO A 37 -0.12 -23.84 16.87
CA PRO A 37 -0.07 -25.12 16.14
C PRO A 37 -1.36 -25.40 15.35
N ARG A 38 -2.52 -25.09 15.94
CA ARG A 38 -3.83 -25.24 15.29
C ARG A 38 -3.96 -24.32 14.08
N GLY A 39 -3.60 -23.04 14.22
CA GLY A 39 -3.67 -22.08 13.12
C GLY A 39 -2.68 -22.39 11.99
N ARG A 40 -1.49 -22.91 12.31
CA ARG A 40 -0.54 -23.41 11.30
C ARG A 40 -1.12 -24.59 10.52
N LYS A 41 -1.68 -25.59 11.20
CA LYS A 41 -2.29 -26.75 10.54
C LYS A 41 -3.45 -26.32 9.65
N GLU A 42 -4.29 -25.42 10.14
CA GLU A 42 -5.42 -24.87 9.38
C GLU A 42 -4.95 -24.07 8.15
N HIS A 43 -4.00 -23.16 8.32
CA HIS A 43 -3.43 -22.38 7.22
C HIS A 43 -2.73 -23.27 6.18
N ALA A 44 -1.98 -24.29 6.63
CA ALA A 44 -1.33 -25.25 5.74
C ALA A 44 -2.35 -26.06 4.93
N SER A 45 -3.49 -26.42 5.52
CA SER A 45 -4.56 -27.18 4.84
C SER A 45 -5.23 -26.42 3.69
N LEU A 46 -5.06 -25.08 3.63
CA LEU A 46 -5.53 -24.30 2.48
C LEU A 46 -4.76 -24.60 1.20
N GLY A 47 -3.52 -25.10 1.31
CA GLY A 47 -2.63 -25.32 0.17
C GLY A 47 -2.26 -24.05 -0.61
N ALA A 48 -2.70 -22.87 -0.16
CA ALA A 48 -2.49 -21.60 -0.84
C ALA A 48 -1.51 -20.75 -0.04
N ARG A 49 -0.33 -20.47 -0.61
CA ARG A 49 0.67 -19.58 -0.02
C ARG A 49 0.65 -18.23 -0.72
N GLY A 50 0.42 -17.15 0.02
CA GLY A 50 0.51 -15.78 -0.50
C GLY A 50 1.83 -15.12 -0.11
N VAL A 51 2.59 -14.61 -1.08
CA VAL A 51 3.83 -13.86 -0.83
C VAL A 51 3.72 -12.46 -1.40
N PRO A 52 3.65 -11.41 -0.55
CA PRO A 52 3.62 -10.02 -1.00
C PRO A 52 5.01 -9.50 -1.36
N GLU A 53 5.08 -8.36 -2.07
CA GLU A 53 6.33 -7.62 -2.33
C GLU A 53 7.45 -8.46 -2.99
N VAL A 54 7.09 -9.33 -3.93
CA VAL A 54 8.06 -10.12 -4.70
C VAL A 54 8.74 -9.23 -5.73
N VAL A 55 10.05 -9.11 -5.63
CA VAL A 55 10.91 -8.32 -6.52
C VAL A 55 11.38 -9.15 -7.70
N ASP A 56 11.69 -10.42 -7.46
CA ASP A 56 12.25 -11.32 -8.46
C ASP A 56 11.88 -12.78 -8.19
N VAL A 57 11.82 -13.57 -9.26
CA VAL A 57 11.63 -15.03 -9.23
C VAL A 57 12.90 -15.67 -9.74
N MET A 58 13.62 -16.36 -8.86
CA MET A 58 14.96 -16.87 -9.15
C MET A 58 14.90 -18.21 -9.85
N GLU A 59 14.23 -19.18 -9.24
CA GLU A 59 14.12 -20.55 -9.74
C GLU A 59 12.71 -21.10 -9.46
N GLN A 60 12.18 -21.88 -10.40
CA GLN A 60 10.91 -22.57 -10.24
C GLN A 60 11.08 -24.05 -10.55
N THR A 61 10.61 -24.88 -9.64
CA THR A 61 10.46 -26.33 -9.82
C THR A 61 8.98 -26.70 -9.83
N ASN A 62 8.67 -28.00 -9.98
CA ASN A 62 7.29 -28.48 -9.93
C ASN A 62 6.62 -28.32 -8.56
N SER A 63 7.41 -28.26 -7.47
CA SER A 63 6.89 -28.22 -6.10
C SER A 63 7.18 -26.94 -5.35
N HIS A 64 8.19 -26.16 -5.76
CA HIS A 64 8.61 -24.95 -5.07
C HIS A 64 9.07 -23.86 -6.04
N VAL A 65 8.96 -22.61 -5.58
CA VAL A 65 9.51 -21.42 -6.24
C VAL A 65 10.42 -20.67 -5.27
N GLU A 66 11.60 -20.28 -5.74
CA GLU A 66 12.51 -19.38 -5.04
C GLU A 66 12.24 -17.94 -5.45
N VAL A 67 11.96 -17.08 -4.48
CA VAL A 67 11.61 -15.67 -4.73
C VAL A 67 12.43 -14.73 -3.86
N LEU A 68 12.67 -13.53 -4.37
CA LEU A 68 13.28 -12.43 -3.64
C LEU A 68 12.20 -11.44 -3.21
N GLN A 69 12.01 -11.27 -1.91
CA GLN A 69 11.01 -10.38 -1.33
C GLN A 69 11.66 -9.07 -0.84
N ALA A 70 11.05 -7.93 -1.16
CA ALA A 70 11.40 -6.65 -0.58
C ALA A 70 10.86 -6.52 0.85
N LEU A 71 11.68 -5.99 1.75
CA LEU A 71 11.32 -5.63 3.12
C LEU A 71 11.49 -4.13 3.33
N ALA A 72 10.95 -3.62 4.45
CA ALA A 72 11.16 -2.25 4.87
C ALA A 72 12.66 -1.94 5.01
N GLY A 73 13.05 -0.69 4.73
CA GLY A 73 14.43 -0.24 4.83
C GLY A 73 15.35 -0.72 3.70
N GLY A 74 14.79 -1.13 2.55
CA GLY A 74 15.56 -1.55 1.38
C GLY A 74 16.19 -2.95 1.50
N GLN A 75 15.89 -3.67 2.58
CA GLN A 75 16.35 -5.04 2.78
C GLN A 75 15.63 -6.00 1.81
N ARG A 76 16.29 -7.11 1.50
CA ARG A 76 15.73 -8.17 0.65
C ARG A 76 15.90 -9.52 1.32
N ARG A 77 14.87 -10.36 1.20
CA ARG A 77 14.83 -11.71 1.77
C ARG A 77 14.59 -12.74 0.69
N LYS A 78 15.48 -13.73 0.58
CA LYS A 78 15.22 -14.92 -0.24
C LYS A 78 14.23 -15.83 0.49
N LEU A 79 13.24 -16.35 -0.22
CA LEU A 79 12.24 -17.28 0.28
C LEU A 79 12.13 -18.49 -0.67
N ILE A 80 11.93 -19.67 -0.07
CA ILE A 80 11.53 -20.88 -0.78
C ILE A 80 10.06 -21.11 -0.44
N VAL A 81 9.21 -21.18 -1.47
CA VAL A 81 7.75 -21.22 -1.33
C VAL A 81 7.22 -22.46 -2.02
N GLU A 82 6.54 -23.34 -1.30
CA GLU A 82 5.82 -24.47 -1.90
C GLU A 82 4.68 -24.00 -2.80
N LEU A 83 4.53 -24.66 -3.94
CA LEU A 83 3.43 -24.48 -4.89
C LEU A 83 2.21 -25.34 -4.49
N PRO A 84 0.97 -24.88 -4.77
CA PRO A 84 0.63 -23.66 -5.48
C PRO A 84 0.74 -22.39 -4.61
N ALA A 85 1.29 -21.33 -5.19
CA ALA A 85 1.50 -20.06 -4.51
C ALA A 85 1.00 -18.86 -5.34
N VAL A 86 0.50 -17.85 -4.65
CA VAL A 86 0.14 -16.54 -5.19
C VAL A 86 1.25 -15.57 -4.85
N LEU A 87 1.95 -15.07 -5.87
CA LEU A 87 3.03 -14.10 -5.73
C LEU A 87 2.52 -12.72 -6.16
N ILE A 88 2.72 -11.71 -5.33
CA ILE A 88 2.33 -10.33 -5.64
C ILE A 88 3.59 -9.53 -5.96
N ALA A 89 3.68 -9.04 -7.20
CA ALA A 89 4.82 -8.26 -7.66
C ALA A 89 4.94 -6.93 -6.88
N SER A 90 6.16 -6.62 -6.45
CA SER A 90 6.51 -5.35 -5.81
C SER A 90 6.60 -4.23 -6.84
N ALA A 91 6.29 -2.99 -6.42
CA ALA A 91 6.61 -1.80 -7.20
C ALA A 91 8.14 -1.60 -7.38
N SER A 92 8.97 -2.24 -6.55
CA SER A 92 10.43 -2.21 -6.66
C SER A 92 10.99 -3.29 -7.59
N ALA A 93 10.13 -4.12 -8.19
CA ALA A 93 10.54 -5.10 -9.18
C ALA A 93 11.07 -4.41 -10.46
N PRO A 94 11.99 -5.05 -11.20
CA PRO A 94 12.43 -4.54 -12.49
C PRO A 94 11.26 -4.28 -13.44
N ALA A 95 11.35 -3.21 -14.23
CA ALA A 95 10.38 -2.95 -15.28
C ALA A 95 10.33 -4.12 -16.28
N ALA A 96 9.13 -4.42 -16.77
CA ALA A 96 8.96 -5.45 -17.79
C ALA A 96 9.82 -5.14 -19.02
N ARG A 97 10.49 -6.15 -19.58
CA ARG A 97 11.30 -6.02 -20.79
C ARG A 97 10.39 -5.63 -21.97
N GLN A 98 10.91 -4.81 -22.90
CA GLN A 98 10.15 -4.37 -24.07
C GLN A 98 9.56 -5.55 -24.88
N SER A 99 10.30 -6.64 -25.02
CA SER A 99 9.84 -7.86 -25.72
C SER A 99 8.64 -8.57 -25.06
N ALA A 100 8.39 -8.35 -23.77
CA ALA A 100 7.20 -8.89 -23.10
C ALA A 100 5.91 -8.25 -23.61
N PHE A 101 5.96 -6.98 -24.05
CA PHE A 101 4.79 -6.26 -24.56
C PHE A 101 4.38 -6.69 -25.96
N THR A 102 5.31 -7.19 -26.78
CA THR A 102 4.98 -7.72 -28.13
C THR A 102 4.07 -8.96 -28.00
N LYS A 103 4.45 -9.92 -27.15
CA LYS A 103 3.63 -11.11 -26.88
C LYS A 103 2.24 -10.79 -26.31
N ALA A 104 2.11 -9.67 -25.59
CA ALA A 104 0.81 -9.23 -25.05
C ALA A 104 -0.12 -8.66 -26.14
N ARG A 105 0.42 -8.09 -27.23
CA ARG A 105 -0.38 -7.58 -28.36
C ARG A 105 -0.78 -8.69 -29.33
N ASP A 106 0.09 -9.67 -29.51
CA ASP A 106 -0.16 -10.82 -30.40
C ASP A 106 -0.91 -11.97 -29.70
N GLY A 107 -1.21 -11.80 -28.41
CA GLY A 107 -1.92 -12.80 -27.61
C GLY A 107 -3.39 -12.93 -28.02
N LEU A 108 -3.89 -14.17 -28.10
CA LEU A 108 -5.32 -14.43 -28.26
C LEU A 108 -6.02 -14.22 -26.91
N VAL A 109 -6.97 -13.30 -26.85
CA VAL A 109 -7.84 -13.12 -25.69
C VAL A 109 -9.00 -14.11 -25.79
N ASN A 110 -8.91 -15.20 -25.03
CA ASN A 110 -10.03 -16.14 -24.91
C ASN A 110 -11.12 -15.53 -24.05
N VAL A 111 -12.23 -15.13 -24.68
CA VAL A 111 -13.42 -14.66 -23.99
C VAL A 111 -14.21 -15.88 -23.52
N LEU A 112 -14.25 -16.10 -22.21
CA LEU A 112 -15.08 -17.14 -21.60
C LEU A 112 -16.47 -16.54 -21.38
N GLU A 113 -17.48 -17.11 -22.05
CA GLU A 113 -18.87 -16.77 -21.78
C GLU A 113 -19.23 -17.28 -20.38
N VAL A 114 -19.44 -16.35 -19.46
CA VAL A 114 -19.91 -16.60 -18.10
C VAL A 114 -21.30 -16.04 -17.96
N GLU A 115 -22.14 -16.70 -17.17
CA GLU A 115 -23.48 -16.23 -16.85
C GLU A 115 -23.38 -14.84 -16.21
N VAL A 116 -23.76 -13.81 -16.98
CA VAL A 116 -23.67 -12.41 -16.54
C VAL A 116 -24.77 -12.17 -15.52
N LYS A 117 -24.41 -12.25 -14.24
CA LYS A 117 -25.30 -11.82 -13.17
C LYS A 117 -25.33 -10.30 -13.16
N MET A 118 -26.43 -9.71 -13.63
CA MET A 118 -26.62 -8.26 -13.64
C MET A 118 -26.48 -7.70 -12.22
N ASP A 119 -25.59 -6.72 -12.06
CA ASP A 119 -25.43 -5.97 -10.82
C ASP A 119 -26.55 -4.92 -10.72
N LEU A 120 -27.61 -5.28 -9.99
CA LEU A 120 -28.76 -4.41 -9.76
C LEU A 120 -28.37 -3.13 -9.00
N GLU A 121 -27.30 -3.15 -8.20
CA GLU A 121 -26.82 -1.95 -7.48
C GLU A 121 -26.14 -0.99 -8.46
N GLN A 122 -25.35 -1.52 -9.41
CA GLN A 122 -24.67 -0.72 -10.44
C GLN A 122 -25.67 -0.01 -11.38
N GLN A 123 -26.84 -0.61 -11.65
CA GLN A 123 -27.87 0.02 -12.49
C GLN A 123 -28.40 1.33 -11.90
N GLY A 124 -28.36 1.49 -10.58
CA GLY A 124 -28.74 2.73 -9.90
C GLY A 124 -27.64 3.79 -9.86
N TRP A 125 -26.44 3.52 -10.41
CA TRP A 125 -25.33 4.46 -10.35
C TRP A 125 -25.45 5.53 -11.44
N GLU A 126 -25.63 6.76 -11.01
CA GLU A 126 -25.48 7.92 -11.89
C GLU A 126 -24.00 8.34 -11.94
N TRP A 127 -23.36 8.11 -13.09
CA TRP A 127 -22.00 8.56 -13.34
C TRP A 127 -21.98 10.08 -13.50
N GLN A 128 -21.21 10.77 -12.66
CA GLN A 128 -20.98 12.20 -12.81
C GLN A 128 -19.51 12.46 -13.16
N PRO A 129 -19.21 13.42 -14.06
CA PRO A 129 -17.85 13.87 -14.30
C PRO A 129 -17.16 14.26 -12.98
N ALA A 130 -15.92 13.82 -12.81
CA ALA A 130 -15.15 14.09 -11.59
C ALA A 130 -14.95 15.60 -11.42
N LYS A 131 -15.77 16.23 -10.56
CA LYS A 131 -15.62 17.65 -10.21
C LYS A 131 -14.36 17.82 -9.38
N LYS A 132 -13.45 18.70 -9.82
CA LYS A 132 -12.25 19.08 -9.08
C LYS A 132 -12.68 19.58 -7.70
N ARG A 133 -12.39 18.81 -6.64
CA ARG A 133 -12.79 19.17 -5.28
C ARG A 133 -12.25 20.57 -4.95
N PRO A 134 -13.06 21.47 -4.38
CA PRO A 134 -12.56 22.74 -3.87
C PRO A 134 -11.43 22.45 -2.90
N LYS A 135 -10.27 23.07 -3.09
CA LYS A 135 -9.15 22.96 -2.16
C LYS A 135 -9.65 23.47 -0.81
N ARG A 136 -9.49 22.69 0.27
CA ARG A 136 -9.91 23.11 1.62
C ARG A 136 -9.20 24.41 1.99
N THR A 137 -9.91 25.53 1.91
CA THR A 137 -9.45 26.79 2.51
C THR A 137 -9.56 26.63 4.02
N LYS A 138 -8.46 26.85 4.75
CA LYS A 138 -8.47 26.82 6.21
C LYS A 138 -9.50 27.83 6.71
N THR A 139 -10.41 27.38 7.57
CA THR A 139 -11.33 28.24 8.30
C THR A 139 -10.49 29.13 9.22
N VAL A 140 -10.34 30.40 8.88
CA VAL A 140 -9.78 31.41 9.79
C VAL A 140 -10.87 31.73 10.81
N ALA A 141 -10.56 31.58 12.09
CA ALA A 141 -11.49 31.83 13.18
C ALA A 141 -12.16 33.20 13.05
N ALA A 142 -13.47 33.27 13.26
CA ALA A 142 -14.34 34.42 12.98
C ALA A 142 -14.05 35.72 13.77
N LYS A 143 -12.97 35.76 14.57
CA LYS A 143 -12.66 36.85 15.51
C LYS A 143 -11.54 37.81 15.06
N ALA A 144 -11.05 37.72 13.82
CA ALA A 144 -10.06 38.65 13.29
C ALA A 144 -10.69 39.71 12.36
N SER A 145 -10.17 40.94 12.41
CA SER A 145 -10.63 42.10 11.63
C SER A 145 -10.54 41.84 10.12
N SER A 146 -11.33 42.54 9.31
CA SER A 146 -11.33 42.42 7.83
C SER A 146 -9.92 42.58 7.24
N ARG A 147 -9.06 43.37 7.88
CA ARG A 147 -7.66 43.59 7.51
C ARG A 147 -6.78 42.37 7.76
N ASP A 148 -7.03 41.64 8.85
CA ASP A 148 -6.32 40.40 9.18
C ASP A 148 -6.76 39.25 8.28
N ARG A 149 -8.05 39.22 7.91
CA ARG A 149 -8.60 38.26 6.93
C ARG A 149 -7.97 38.46 5.55
N PHE A 150 -7.77 39.71 5.12
CA PHE A 150 -7.16 40.01 3.84
C PHE A 150 -5.67 39.60 3.81
N LYS A 151 -4.91 39.91 4.87
CA LYS A 151 -3.51 39.46 5.02
C LYS A 151 -3.37 37.93 5.01
N ALA A 152 -4.29 37.22 5.67
CA ALA A 152 -4.25 35.75 5.71
C ALA A 152 -4.63 35.08 4.38
N ALA A 153 -5.47 35.73 3.56
CA ALA A 153 -5.90 35.20 2.26
C ALA A 153 -4.91 35.47 1.13
N THR A 154 -4.14 36.58 1.19
CA THR A 154 -3.08 36.89 0.22
C THR A 154 -1.74 36.26 0.56
N ALA A 155 -1.59 35.70 1.76
CA ALA A 155 -0.48 34.82 2.06
C ALA A 155 -0.67 33.55 1.21
N ALA A 156 0.08 33.47 0.09
CA ALA A 156 0.29 32.22 -0.62
C ALA A 156 0.53 31.12 0.43
N PRO A 157 0.00 29.89 0.26
CA PRO A 157 0.36 28.82 1.16
C PRO A 157 1.87 28.76 1.09
N ALA A 158 2.53 29.18 2.17
CA ALA A 158 3.91 28.84 2.35
C ALA A 158 3.87 27.32 2.18
N SER A 159 4.51 26.83 1.11
CA SER A 159 5.22 25.58 1.25
C SER A 159 5.87 25.71 2.63
N SER A 160 5.63 24.76 3.52
CA SER A 160 6.39 24.72 4.76
C SER A 160 7.85 24.56 4.31
N GLY A 161 8.46 25.69 3.99
CA GLY A 161 9.69 25.78 3.26
C GLY A 161 10.72 25.17 4.17
N GLY A 162 11.53 24.28 3.62
CA GLY A 162 12.71 23.86 4.35
C GLY A 162 13.48 25.09 4.81
N LYS A 163 14.14 25.00 5.96
CA LYS A 163 15.06 26.04 6.42
C LYS A 163 16.15 26.21 5.36
N VAL A 164 16.06 27.27 4.56
CA VAL A 164 17.10 27.61 3.57
C VAL A 164 18.20 28.33 4.35
N MET A 165 19.38 27.73 4.40
CA MET A 165 20.57 28.30 5.03
C MET A 165 21.46 28.90 3.93
N MET A 166 21.84 30.18 4.06
CA MET A 166 22.74 30.86 3.13
C MET A 166 24.16 30.86 3.71
N ASN A 167 25.11 30.27 2.99
CA ASN A 167 26.51 30.09 3.41
C ASN A 167 26.71 29.60 4.87
N PRO A 168 26.04 28.51 5.29
CA PRO A 168 26.31 27.94 6.61
C PRO A 168 27.71 27.36 6.70
N SER A 169 28.28 27.35 7.91
CA SER A 169 29.47 26.54 8.14
C SER A 169 29.13 25.04 7.99
N PRO A 170 30.10 24.16 7.68
CA PRO A 170 29.85 22.72 7.56
C PRO A 170 29.20 22.13 8.83
N GLN A 171 29.57 22.62 10.01
CA GLN A 171 29.03 22.20 11.30
C GLN A 171 27.56 22.61 11.45
N GLU A 172 27.22 23.87 11.19
CA GLU A 172 25.83 24.37 11.30
C GLU A 172 24.90 23.66 10.30
N ALA A 173 25.40 23.36 9.10
CA ALA A 173 24.66 22.60 8.12
C ALA A 173 24.40 21.16 8.60
N ALA A 174 25.41 20.50 9.17
CA ALA A 174 25.27 19.15 9.71
C ALA A 174 24.23 19.10 10.85
N GLU A 175 24.29 20.02 11.81
CA GLU A 175 23.33 20.08 12.93
C GLU A 175 21.89 20.31 12.45
N ALA A 176 21.70 21.19 11.45
CA ALA A 176 20.38 21.43 10.88
C ALA A 176 19.80 20.19 10.18
N ILE A 177 20.65 19.40 9.50
CA ILE A 177 20.25 18.12 8.89
C ILE A 177 19.86 17.12 9.97
N LEU A 178 20.65 17.01 11.05
CA LEU A 178 20.38 16.09 12.15
C LEU A 178 19.03 16.39 12.81
N LYS A 179 18.78 17.66 13.12
CA LYS A 179 17.50 18.10 13.68
C LYS A 179 16.32 17.78 12.76
N LEU A 180 16.48 17.97 11.45
CA LEU A 180 15.44 17.64 10.47
C LEU A 180 15.14 16.12 10.42
N LEU A 181 16.17 15.29 10.55
CA LEU A 181 16.01 13.83 10.56
C LEU A 181 15.31 13.32 11.81
N GLU A 182 15.57 13.93 12.97
CA GLU A 182 14.86 13.66 14.23
C GLU A 182 13.39 14.09 14.15
N GLU A 183 13.11 15.31 13.66
CA GLU A 183 11.73 15.82 13.49
C GLU A 183 10.90 14.93 12.56
N LYS A 184 11.52 14.34 11.53
CA LYS A 184 10.86 13.41 10.60
C LYS A 184 10.80 11.97 11.11
N GLY A 185 11.37 11.67 12.28
CA GLY A 185 11.43 10.32 12.85
C GLY A 185 12.25 9.33 12.02
N LEU A 186 13.15 9.83 11.17
CA LEU A 186 14.05 9.02 10.33
C LEU A 186 15.33 8.63 11.07
N ARG A 187 15.61 9.30 12.19
CA ARG A 187 16.66 8.97 13.15
C ARG A 187 16.03 8.93 14.55
N ARG A 188 16.36 7.91 15.33
CA ARG A 188 16.03 7.80 16.75
C ARG A 188 17.25 8.12 17.60
#